data_AF-A0A7L2HQ27-F1
#
_entry.id   AF-A0A7L2HQ27-F1
#
_cell.length_a   1.000
_cell.length_b   1.000
_cell.length_c   1.000
_cell.angle_alpha   90.00
_cell.angle_beta   90.00
_cell.angle_gamma   90.00
#
_symmetry.space_group_name_H-M   'P 1'
#
loop_
_entity.id
_entity.type
_entity.pdbx_description
1 polymer ?
#
loop_
_entity_poly.entity_id
_entity_poly.type
_entity_poly.pdbx_seq_one_letter_code
_entity_poly.pdbx_strand_id
1 'polypeptide(L)'
;LLMDVMFYSNGVKDSVVGNEDSGHIRFFSFSLIEGYISLVMDVQTQQRFPNNLLFTSASGELWKMVRIGGQPLGFDECGIVAQISEPLAAADIPAYYISTFKFDHALV
;
A
#
# COMPACT_ATOMS: atom_id res chain seq x y z
N LEU A 1 -12.76 -8.22 13.15
CA LEU A 1 -12.73 -7.52 11.85
C LEU A 1 -11.32 -7.42 11.26
N LEU A 2 -10.31 -6.88 11.96
CA LEU A 2 -8.94 -6.85 11.42
C LEU A 2 -8.47 -8.25 10.95
N MET A 3 -8.73 -9.28 11.75
CA MET A 3 -8.47 -10.68 11.37
C MET A 3 -9.24 -11.11 10.12
N ASP A 4 -10.48 -10.65 9.95
CA ASP A 4 -11.33 -10.94 8.79
C ASP A 4 -10.77 -10.34 7.49
N VAL A 5 -10.32 -9.08 7.58
CA VAL A 5 -9.62 -8.40 6.48
C VAL A 5 -8.32 -9.10 6.12
N MET A 6 -7.49 -9.40 7.12
CA MET A 6 -6.14 -9.98 6.93
C MET A 6 -6.15 -11.42 6.40
N PHE A 7 -7.09 -12.26 6.87
CA PHE A 7 -6.97 -13.72 6.70
C PHE A 7 -8.15 -14.36 5.95
N TYR A 8 -9.31 -13.71 5.90
CA TYR A 8 -10.55 -14.36 5.42
C TYR A 8 -11.23 -13.63 4.26
N SER A 9 -10.73 -12.46 3.84
CA SER A 9 -11.33 -11.66 2.76
C SER A 9 -10.97 -12.11 1.34
N ASN A 10 -10.20 -13.19 1.19
CA ASN A 10 -9.73 -13.68 -0.10
C ASN A 10 -10.73 -14.66 -0.75
N GLY A 11 -11.63 -14.12 -1.58
CA GLY A 11 -12.54 -14.89 -2.44
C GLY A 11 -12.04 -15.17 -3.86
N VAL A 12 -10.92 -14.60 -4.32
CA VAL A 12 -10.41 -14.84 -5.69
C VAL A 12 -8.89 -14.84 -5.66
N LYS A 13 -8.28 -16.00 -6.00
CA LYS A 13 -6.85 -16.14 -6.26
C LYS A 13 -6.45 -15.11 -7.31
N ASP A 14 -5.46 -14.27 -7.00
CA ASP A 14 -4.82 -13.44 -8.01
C ASP A 14 -4.21 -14.38 -9.06
N SER A 15 -4.86 -14.46 -10.22
CA SER A 15 -4.23 -14.95 -11.44
C SER A 15 -3.05 -14.03 -11.69
N VAL A 16 -1.84 -14.56 -11.47
CA VAL A 16 -0.55 -13.87 -11.60
C VAL A 16 -0.30 -13.35 -13.03
N VAL A 17 -1.20 -13.61 -13.98
CA VAL A 17 -1.13 -13.11 -15.34
C VAL A 17 -2.56 -12.90 -15.85
N GLY A 18 -2.95 -11.65 -16.12
CA GLY A 18 -4.06 -11.38 -17.06
C GLY A 18 -5.45 -11.04 -16.50
N ASN A 19 -5.55 -10.11 -15.54
CA ASN A 19 -6.79 -9.31 -15.46
C ASN A 19 -6.49 -7.86 -15.08
N GLU A 20 -6.05 -7.09 -16.06
CA GLU A 20 -5.90 -5.63 -15.98
C GLU A 20 -7.26 -4.89 -15.99
N ASP A 21 -8.39 -5.62 -15.95
CA ASP A 21 -9.73 -5.03 -16.02
C ASP A 21 -10.30 -4.53 -14.68
N SER A 22 -9.67 -4.87 -13.55
CA SER A 22 -9.96 -4.18 -12.29
C SER A 22 -8.81 -3.23 -12.00
N GLY A 23 -8.95 -1.94 -12.34
CA GLY A 23 -8.01 -0.87 -11.99
C GLY A 23 -7.86 -0.62 -10.47
N HIS A 24 -8.11 -1.64 -9.65
CA HIS A 24 -8.10 -1.62 -8.21
C HIS A 24 -7.15 -2.72 -7.70
N ILE A 25 -6.02 -2.31 -7.11
CA ILE A 25 -5.08 -3.20 -6.44
C ILE A 25 -5.53 -3.37 -5.00
N ARG A 26 -5.71 -4.62 -4.56
CA ARG A 26 -5.93 -4.92 -3.14
C ARG A 26 -4.62 -4.78 -2.38
N PHE A 27 -4.56 -3.84 -1.44
CA PHE A 27 -3.41 -3.61 -0.59
C PHE A 27 -3.84 -3.31 0.84
N PHE A 28 -3.27 -4.03 1.80
CA PHE A 28 -3.48 -3.81 3.22
C PHE A 28 -2.16 -3.96 3.96
N SER A 29 -1.75 -2.92 4.68
CA SER A 29 -0.56 -2.92 5.55
C SER A 29 -0.97 -2.68 6.98
N PHE A 30 -0.42 -3.49 7.88
CA PHE A 30 -0.55 -3.36 9.32
C PHE A 30 0.85 -3.40 9.93
N SER A 31 1.17 -2.45 10.80
CA SER A 31 2.36 -2.52 11.64
C SER A 31 2.04 -2.12 13.07
N LEU A 32 2.76 -2.76 14.00
CA LEU A 32 2.80 -2.41 15.42
C LEU A 32 4.27 -2.27 15.80
N ILE A 33 4.73 -1.02 15.92
CA ILE A 33 6.13 -0.70 16.20
C ILE A 33 6.15 0.21 17.42
N GLU A 34 6.86 -0.19 18.47
CA GLU A 34 7.00 0.59 19.71
C GLU A 34 5.66 1.02 20.35
N GLY A 35 4.62 0.19 20.22
CA GLY A 35 3.29 0.48 20.73
C GLY A 35 2.43 1.37 19.81
N TYR A 36 2.99 1.88 18.72
CA TYR A 36 2.25 2.62 17.70
C TYR A 36 1.71 1.68 16.63
N ILE A 37 0.41 1.81 16.36
CA ILE A 37 -0.27 1.09 15.28
C ILE A 37 -0.31 1.98 14.04
N SER A 38 0.08 1.43 12.89
CA SER A 38 -0.11 2.06 11.58
C SER A 38 -0.88 1.14 10.64
N LEU A 39 -1.78 1.72 9.86
CA LEU A 39 -2.63 1.04 8.90
C LEU A 39 -2.57 1.76 7.56
N VAL A 40 -2.36 1.02 6.49
CA VAL A 40 -2.60 1.48 5.11
C VAL A 40 -3.60 0.54 4.48
N MET A 41 -4.73 1.05 4.01
CA MET A 41 -5.80 0.27 3.42
C MET A 41 -6.55 1.08 2.37
N ASP A 42 -7.26 0.40 1.48
CA ASP A 42 -8.18 1.05 0.54
C ASP A 42 -9.49 1.48 1.21
N VAL A 43 -10.23 2.37 0.54
CA VAL A 43 -11.50 2.94 1.03
C VAL A 43 -12.58 1.87 1.24
N GLN A 44 -12.64 0.85 0.38
CA GLN A 44 -13.66 -0.21 0.50
C GLN A 44 -13.40 -1.05 1.75
N THR A 45 -12.13 -1.35 2.03
CA THR A 45 -11.73 -2.03 3.26
C THR A 45 -11.99 -1.16 4.50
N GLN A 46 -11.69 0.14 4.45
CA GLN A 46 -11.96 1.08 5.55
C GLN A 46 -13.45 1.09 5.94
N GLN A 47 -14.37 1.10 4.96
CA GLN A 47 -15.81 1.13 5.19
C GLN A 47 -16.36 -0.08 5.96
N ARG A 48 -15.60 -1.19 6.02
CA ARG A 48 -15.97 -2.36 6.82
C ARG A 48 -15.73 -2.14 8.31
N PHE A 49 -14.86 -1.20 8.68
CA PHE A 49 -14.56 -0.89 10.08
C PHE A 49 -15.66 -0.06 10.75
N PRO A 50 -15.91 -0.27 12.06
CA PRO A 50 -16.86 0.56 12.78
C PRO A 50 -16.45 2.03 12.74
N ASN A 51 -17.44 2.91 12.64
CA ASN A 51 -17.23 4.36 12.65
C ASN A 51 -16.51 4.81 13.93
N ASN A 52 -15.69 5.86 13.80
CA ASN A 52 -14.99 6.53 14.90
C ASN A 52 -13.92 5.68 15.63
N LEU A 53 -13.47 4.56 15.05
CA LEU A 53 -12.34 3.77 15.58
C LEU A 53 -11.02 3.97 14.84
N LEU A 54 -11.09 4.37 13.57
CA LEU A 54 -9.92 4.64 12.75
C LEU A 54 -9.63 6.14 12.75
N PHE A 55 -8.41 6.51 13.10
CA PHE A 55 -7.95 7.90 13.09
C PHE A 55 -7.07 8.15 11.88
N THR A 56 -7.29 9.26 11.20
CA THR A 56 -6.50 9.69 10.04
C THR A 56 -6.17 11.18 10.17
N SER A 57 -5.00 11.57 9.69
CA SER A 57 -4.60 12.97 9.55
C SER A 57 -5.03 13.56 8.20
N ALA A 58 -5.59 12.76 7.30
CA ALA A 58 -6.02 13.22 5.97
C ALA A 58 -7.22 14.17 6.07
N SER A 59 -7.13 15.33 5.42
CA SER A 59 -8.16 16.37 5.42
C SER A 59 -9.13 16.32 4.23
N GLY A 60 -9.17 15.20 3.50
CA GLY A 60 -10.10 14.98 2.37
C GLY A 60 -9.46 14.33 1.15
N GLU A 61 -8.15 14.49 0.98
CA GLU A 61 -7.38 13.81 -0.08
C GLU A 61 -6.79 12.50 0.43
N LEU A 62 -6.85 11.49 -0.43
CA LEU A 62 -6.31 10.16 -0.15
C LEU A 62 -5.14 9.87 -1.08
N TRP A 63 -4.34 8.90 -0.68
CA TRP A 63 -3.12 8.51 -1.36
C TRP A 63 -3.41 7.62 -2.57
N LYS A 64 -2.66 7.84 -3.66
CA LYS A 64 -2.61 6.91 -4.79
C LYS A 64 -1.34 6.09 -4.73
N MET A 65 -1.48 4.80 -5.04
CA MET A 65 -0.38 3.86 -5.04
C MET A 65 0.26 3.75 -6.42
N VAL A 66 1.59 3.89 -6.47
CA VAL A 66 2.44 3.51 -7.59
C VAL A 66 3.19 2.24 -7.18
N ARG A 67 2.88 1.11 -7.83
CA ARG A 67 3.61 -0.15 -7.63
C ARG A 67 4.86 -0.16 -8.51
N ILE A 68 5.99 -0.45 -7.92
CA ILE A 68 7.31 -0.44 -8.55
C ILE A 68 7.82 -1.88 -8.70
N GLY A 69 8.35 -2.17 -9.89
CA GLY A 69 8.82 -3.50 -10.29
C GLY A 69 7.84 -4.24 -11.20
N GLY A 70 8.33 -4.63 -12.38
CA GLY A 70 7.61 -5.52 -13.31
C GLY A 70 7.81 -7.01 -13.01
N GLN A 71 8.81 -7.34 -12.20
CA GLN A 71 9.17 -8.65 -11.68
C GLN A 71 9.60 -8.49 -10.22
N PRO A 72 9.71 -9.57 -9.42
CA PRO A 72 10.20 -9.48 -8.05
C PRO A 72 11.58 -8.83 -7.97
N LEU A 73 11.71 -7.75 -7.18
CA LEU A 73 12.92 -6.93 -7.10
C LEU A 73 14.08 -7.63 -6.37
N GLY A 74 13.76 -8.58 -5.48
CA GLY A 74 14.78 -9.19 -4.62
C GLY A 74 15.32 -8.20 -3.57
N PHE A 75 16.52 -8.46 -3.07
CA PHE A 75 17.13 -7.67 -1.98
C PHE A 75 18.52 -7.12 -2.31
N ASP A 76 19.10 -7.51 -3.45
CA ASP A 76 20.46 -7.14 -3.83
C ASP A 76 20.50 -5.91 -4.78
N GLU A 77 19.38 -5.59 -5.42
CA GLU A 77 19.29 -4.45 -6.32
C GLU A 77 19.24 -3.13 -5.54
N CYS A 78 20.24 -2.29 -5.75
CA CYS A 78 20.38 -0.99 -5.10
C CYS A 78 19.82 0.15 -5.96
N GLY A 79 19.38 1.22 -5.32
CA GLY A 79 19.00 2.47 -5.99
C GLY A 79 17.54 2.56 -6.44
N ILE A 80 16.74 1.51 -6.25
CA ILE A 80 15.30 1.50 -6.60
C ILE A 80 14.57 2.64 -5.88
N VAL A 81 14.75 2.76 -4.56
CA VAL A 81 14.13 3.83 -3.76
C VAL A 81 14.63 5.20 -4.21
N ALA A 82 15.92 5.34 -4.54
CA ALA A 82 16.51 6.61 -4.97
C ALA A 82 15.88 7.10 -6.28
N GLN A 83 15.75 6.21 -7.27
CA GLN A 83 15.15 6.52 -8.57
C GLN A 83 13.69 7.00 -8.48
N ILE A 84 12.99 6.67 -7.40
CA ILE A 84 11.61 7.12 -7.14
C ILE A 84 11.58 8.36 -6.25
N SER A 85 12.33 8.36 -5.16
CA SER A 85 12.29 9.44 -4.15
C SER A 85 12.95 10.73 -4.63
N GLU A 86 14.03 10.66 -5.43
CA GLU A 86 14.71 11.84 -5.96
C GLU A 86 13.80 12.72 -6.84
N PRO A 87 13.12 12.21 -7.89
CA PRO A 87 12.24 13.05 -8.70
C PRO A 87 11.01 13.55 -7.92
N LEU A 88 10.48 12.78 -6.98
CA LEU A 88 9.36 13.23 -6.12
C LEU A 88 9.79 14.36 -5.19
N ALA A 89 10.97 14.25 -4.59
CA ALA A 89 11.54 15.32 -3.76
C ALA A 89 11.86 16.57 -4.59
N ALA A 90 12.39 16.42 -5.81
CA ALA A 90 12.64 17.54 -6.71
C ALA A 90 11.35 18.27 -7.12
N ALA A 91 10.21 17.57 -7.12
CA ALA A 91 8.89 18.11 -7.40
C ALA A 91 8.13 18.57 -6.13
N ASP A 92 8.73 18.47 -4.94
CA ASP A 92 8.09 18.74 -3.64
C ASP A 92 6.78 17.93 -3.42
N ILE A 93 6.77 16.68 -3.88
CA ILE A 93 5.64 15.77 -3.73
C ILE A 93 5.89 14.87 -2.50
N PRO A 94 5.06 14.95 -1.45
CA PRO A 94 5.19 14.06 -0.30
C PRO A 94 4.86 12.63 -0.70
N ALA A 95 5.63 11.68 -0.19
CA ALA A 95 5.40 10.27 -0.46
C ALA A 95 5.69 9.39 0.76
N TYR A 96 4.85 8.37 0.97
CA TYR A 96 5.21 7.23 1.81
C TYR A 96 5.72 6.09 0.94
N TYR A 97 6.69 5.34 1.44
CA TYR A 97 7.30 4.24 0.70
C TYR A 97 7.24 2.95 1.52
N ILE A 98 6.70 1.87 0.95
CA ILE A 98 6.57 0.57 1.58
C ILE A 98 7.15 -0.50 0.66
N SER A 99 8.27 -1.08 1.08
CA SER A 99 8.84 -2.28 0.46
C SER A 99 8.15 -3.53 0.98
N THR A 100 7.79 -4.41 0.05
CA THR A 100 7.29 -5.77 0.36
C THR A 100 8.30 -6.80 -0.12
N PHE A 101 8.01 -8.08 0.07
CA PHE A 101 8.91 -9.15 -0.36
C PHE A 101 9.20 -9.16 -1.88
N LYS A 102 8.26 -8.71 -2.72
CA LYS A 102 8.40 -8.76 -4.18
C LYS A 102 8.50 -7.39 -4.83
N PHE A 103 7.76 -6.42 -4.32
CA PHE A 103 7.56 -5.13 -4.98
C PHE A 103 7.65 -4.00 -3.97
N ASP A 104 7.98 -2.83 -4.49
CA ASP A 104 7.94 -1.58 -3.74
C ASP A 104 6.67 -0.81 -4.08
N HIS A 105 6.21 0.01 -3.14
CA HIS A 105 4.97 0.77 -3.26
C HIS A 105 5.20 2.19 -2.75
N ALA A 106 5.06 3.17 -3.64
CA ALA A 106 5.02 4.58 -3.28
C ALA A 106 3.57 5.05 -3.18
N LEU A 107 3.23 5.77 -2.11
CA LEU A 107 1.94 6.41 -1.88
C LEU A 107 2.16 7.91 -2.03
N VAL A 108 1.51 8.53 -3.02
CA VAL A 108 1.57 9.97 -3.31
C VAL A 108 0.20 10.63 -3.31
#